data_AF-A0A645FXU3-F1
#
_entry.id   AF-A0A645FXU3-F1
#
_cell.length_a   1.000
_cell.length_b   1.000
_cell.length_c   1.000
_cell.angle_alpha   90.00
_cell.angle_beta   90.00
_cell.angle_gamma   90.00
#
_symmetry.space_group_name_H-M   'P 1'
#
loop_
_entity.id
_entity.type
_entity.pdbx_description
1 polymer ?
#
loop_
_entity_poly.entity_id
_entity_poly.type
_entity_poly.pdbx_seq_one_letter_code
_entity_poly.pdbx_strand_id
1 'polypeptide(L)'
;MNSVIEQCKEKGYVTTLLNRRREIKEIHDKNHMVREFGKRAAMNAPIQGSAADLIKIAMIHIQNEIKLKNLKSKMILQVHDELIFDVTQDEIEIMKELIQNGMEHAMELKVPLEAECKVGSTWYEAK
;
A
#
# COMPACT_ATOMS: atom_id res chain seq x y z
N MET A 1 1.14 21.07 1.23
CA MET A 1 2.44 20.55 0.74
C MET A 1 3.63 21.26 1.37
N ASN A 2 3.64 22.59 1.44
CA ASN A 2 4.77 23.34 2.06
C ASN A 2 5.09 22.88 3.49
N SER A 3 4.09 22.53 4.30
CA SER A 3 4.28 22.04 5.67
C SER A 3 5.18 20.80 5.77
N VAL A 4 5.06 19.84 4.85
CA VAL A 4 5.87 18.60 4.87
C VAL A 4 7.32 18.90 4.48
N ILE A 5 7.52 19.81 3.53
CA ILE A 5 8.87 20.24 3.13
C ILE A 5 9.56 20.99 4.27
N GLU A 6 8.86 21.90 4.95
CA GLU A 6 9.42 22.61 6.10
C GLU A 6 9.74 21.65 7.25
N GLN A 7 8.83 20.72 7.57
CA GLN A 7 9.12 19.66 8.56
C GLN A 7 10.34 18.81 8.17
N CYS A 8 10.50 18.50 6.88
CA CYS A 8 11.65 17.75 6.39
C CYS A 8 12.95 18.56 6.50
N LYS A 9 12.93 19.88 6.27
CA LYS A 9 14.08 20.76 6.50
C LYS A 9 14.43 20.88 7.98
N GLU A 10 13.46 20.86 8.88
CA GLU A 10 13.75 20.93 10.32
C GLU A 10 14.30 19.61 10.86
N LYS A 11 13.71 18.48 10.42
CA LYS A 11 13.98 17.15 11.00
C LYS A 11 15.01 16.33 10.21
N GLY A 12 15.19 16.61 8.92
CA GLY A 12 16.00 15.82 7.99
C GLY A 12 15.29 14.58 7.41
N TYR A 13 14.02 14.37 7.75
CA TYR A 13 13.26 13.20 7.32
C TYR A 13 11.75 13.47 7.21
N VAL A 14 11.05 12.54 6.57
CA VAL A 14 9.58 12.47 6.55
C VAL A 14 9.10 11.09 6.99
N THR A 15 7.83 10.99 7.36
CA THR A 15 7.18 9.77 7.83
C THR A 15 5.91 9.44 7.06
N THR A 16 5.59 8.15 6.98
CA THR A 16 4.28 7.64 6.54
C THR A 16 3.24 7.77 7.66
N LEU A 17 1.98 7.42 7.36
CA LEU A 17 0.89 7.35 8.35
C LEU A 17 1.19 6.39 9.51
N LEU A 18 1.96 5.32 9.27
CA LEU A 18 2.38 4.37 10.30
C LEU A 18 3.80 4.62 10.81
N ASN A 19 4.27 5.86 10.74
CA ASN A 19 5.55 6.31 11.29
C ASN A 19 6.79 5.67 10.66
N ARG A 20 6.70 5.06 9.48
CA ARG A 20 7.87 4.59 8.73
C ARG A 20 8.64 5.82 8.23
N ARG A 21 9.93 5.88 8.53
CA ARG A 21 10.78 7.04 8.25
C ARG A 21 11.59 6.89 6.96
N ARG A 22 11.74 7.98 6.22
CA ARG A 22 12.73 8.14 5.15
C ARG A 22 13.58 9.38 5.42
N GLU A 23 14.89 9.19 5.57
CA GLU A 23 15.86 10.30 5.57
C GLU A 23 15.91 10.95 4.19
N ILE A 24 16.03 12.28 4.16
CA ILE A 24 16.15 13.05 2.92
C ILE A 24 17.26 14.07 3.13
N LYS A 25 18.52 13.62 3.01
CA LYS A 25 19.70 14.45 3.21
C LYS A 25 19.80 15.55 2.15
N GLU A 26 19.26 15.28 0.96
CA GLU A 26 19.25 16.16 -0.20
C GLU A 26 18.56 17.49 0.10
N ILE A 27 17.65 17.55 1.09
CA ILE A 27 16.94 18.78 1.46
C ILE A 27 17.87 19.89 1.97
N HIS A 28 19.06 19.52 2.46
CA HIS A 28 20.09 20.43 2.96
C HIS A 28 21.23 20.68 1.98
N ASP A 29 21.17 20.10 0.77
CA ASP A 29 22.25 20.22 -0.19
C ASP A 29 22.38 21.67 -0.69
N LYS A 30 23.62 22.12 -0.89
CA LYS A 30 23.93 23.45 -1.43
C LYS A 30 23.56 23.52 -2.91
N ASN A 31 23.73 22.43 -3.66
CA ASN A 31 23.35 22.30 -5.04
C ASN A 31 21.82 22.40 -5.18
N HIS A 32 21.38 23.40 -5.95
CA HIS A 32 19.96 23.68 -6.15
C HIS A 32 19.20 22.47 -6.71
N MET A 33 19.76 21.76 -7.69
CA MET A 33 19.10 20.63 -8.34
C MET A 33 18.89 19.46 -7.38
N VAL A 34 19.89 19.16 -6.55
CA VAL A 34 19.81 18.12 -5.52
C VAL A 34 18.75 18.48 -4.48
N ARG A 35 18.73 19.74 -4.05
CA ARG A 35 17.73 20.24 -3.09
C ARG A 35 16.30 20.17 -3.63
N GLU A 36 16.07 20.48 -4.91
CA GLU A 36 14.76 20.32 -5.54
C GLU A 36 14.34 18.86 -5.67
N PHE A 37 15.29 17.94 -5.89
CA PHE A 37 15.01 16.50 -5.79
C PHE A 37 14.60 16.11 -4.37
N GLY A 38 15.31 16.59 -3.34
CA GLY A 38 14.96 16.37 -1.93
C GLY A 38 13.54 16.84 -1.60
N LYS A 39 13.14 18.03 -2.07
CA LYS A 39 11.76 18.53 -1.91
C LYS A 39 10.71 17.59 -2.54
N ARG A 40 10.95 17.11 -3.76
CA ARG A 40 10.06 16.15 -4.43
C ARG A 40 10.00 14.82 -3.69
N ALA A 41 11.14 14.31 -3.22
CA ALA A 41 11.20 13.11 -2.41
C ALA A 41 10.41 13.27 -1.10
N ALA A 42 10.49 14.44 -0.45
CA ALA A 42 9.78 14.75 0.79
C ALA A 42 8.26 14.80 0.60
N MET A 43 7.79 15.30 -0.56
CA MET A 43 6.38 15.28 -0.90
C MET A 43 5.86 13.87 -1.22
N ASN A 44 6.64 13.08 -1.97
CA ASN A 44 6.17 11.79 -2.48
C ASN A 44 6.28 10.65 -1.46
N ALA A 45 7.33 10.64 -0.63
CA ALA A 45 7.60 9.52 0.26
C ALA A 45 6.48 9.24 1.27
N PRO A 46 5.83 10.24 1.91
CA PRO A 46 4.67 10.00 2.76
C PRO A 46 3.50 9.38 2.00
N ILE A 47 3.25 9.79 0.76
CA ILE A 47 2.12 9.30 -0.05
C ILE A 47 2.35 7.85 -0.45
N GLN A 48 3.44 7.59 -1.19
CA GLN A 48 3.76 6.25 -1.67
C GLN A 48 4.06 5.28 -0.53
N GLY A 49 4.75 5.75 0.51
CA GLY A 49 5.07 4.95 1.68
C GLY A 49 3.79 4.56 2.45
N SER A 50 2.84 5.47 2.62
CA SER A 50 1.58 5.15 3.31
C SER A 50 0.71 4.18 2.51
N ALA A 51 0.69 4.29 1.18
CA ALA A 51 0.04 3.28 0.32
C ALA A 51 0.70 1.90 0.48
N ALA A 52 2.04 1.86 0.53
CA ALA A 52 2.79 0.62 0.78
C ALA A 52 2.57 0.05 2.19
N ASP A 53 2.26 0.89 3.17
CA ASP A 53 1.93 0.48 4.53
C ASP A 53 0.54 -0.17 4.57
N LEU A 54 -0.43 0.48 3.94
CA LEU A 54 -1.81 0.04 3.83
C LEU A 54 -1.91 -1.33 3.15
N ILE A 55 -1.29 -1.50 1.99
CA ILE A 55 -1.35 -2.79 1.26
C ILE A 55 -0.73 -3.92 2.08
N LYS A 56 0.33 -3.65 2.86
CA LYS A 56 0.94 -4.65 3.74
C LYS A 56 0.02 -5.06 4.89
N ILE A 57 -0.74 -4.13 5.45
CA ILE A 57 -1.76 -4.47 6.45
C ILE A 57 -2.85 -5.32 5.81
N ALA A 58 -3.36 -4.91 4.64
CA ALA A 58 -4.36 -5.67 3.90
C ALA A 58 -3.89 -7.12 3.67
N MET A 59 -2.64 -7.29 3.22
CA MET A 59 -2.05 -8.61 3.01
C MET A 59 -2.06 -9.48 4.28
N ILE A 60 -1.70 -8.91 5.43
CA ILE A 60 -1.71 -9.62 6.71
C ILE A 60 -3.12 -10.01 7.12
N HIS A 61 -4.09 -9.08 7.02
CA HIS A 61 -5.49 -9.33 7.36
C HIS A 61 -6.07 -10.45 6.50
N ILE A 62 -5.94 -10.35 5.18
CA ILE A 62 -6.40 -11.36 4.22
C ILE A 62 -5.78 -12.72 4.53
N GLN A 63 -4.47 -12.76 4.77
CA GLN A 63 -3.78 -14.01 5.06
C GLN A 63 -4.23 -14.65 6.38
N ASN A 64 -4.56 -13.85 7.40
CA ASN A 64 -5.10 -14.35 8.66
C ASN A 64 -6.51 -14.92 8.48
N GLU A 65 -7.37 -14.26 7.72
CA GLU A 65 -8.73 -14.74 7.43
C GLU A 65 -8.72 -16.05 6.62
N ILE A 66 -7.85 -16.16 5.61
CA ILE A 66 -7.65 -17.41 4.84
C ILE A 66 -7.31 -18.57 5.79
N LYS A 67 -6.39 -18.33 6.75
CA LYS A 67 -6.00 -19.34 7.74
C LYS A 67 -7.11 -19.67 8.71
N LEU A 68 -7.82 -18.67 9.23
CA LEU A 68 -8.91 -18.84 10.18
C LEU A 68 -10.04 -19.71 9.60
N LYS A 69 -10.36 -19.48 8.32
CA LYS A 69 -11.40 -20.20 7.59
C LYS A 69 -10.93 -21.52 6.97
N ASN A 70 -9.65 -21.89 7.16
CA ASN A 70 -9.02 -23.08 6.58
C ASN A 70 -9.18 -23.20 5.05
N LEU A 71 -9.09 -22.06 4.36
CA LEU A 71 -9.20 -22.01 2.90
C LEU A 71 -7.93 -22.54 2.23
N LYS A 72 -8.09 -23.14 1.05
CA LYS A 72 -6.99 -23.68 0.25
C LYS A 72 -6.36 -22.63 -0.67
N SER A 73 -7.10 -21.59 -1.00
CA SER A 73 -6.68 -20.45 -1.83
C SER A 73 -5.47 -19.71 -1.25
N LYS A 74 -4.66 -19.12 -2.12
CA LYS A 74 -3.37 -18.50 -1.73
C LYS A 74 -3.14 -17.18 -2.45
N MET A 75 -2.54 -16.23 -1.73
CA MET A 75 -1.95 -15.04 -2.33
C MET A 75 -0.65 -15.43 -3.04
N ILE A 76 -0.50 -15.04 -4.30
CA ILE A 76 0.64 -15.40 -5.15
C ILE A 76 1.58 -14.22 -5.35
N LEU A 77 1.03 -13.04 -5.66
CA LEU A 77 1.82 -11.85 -5.96
C LEU A 77 1.19 -10.59 -5.38
N GLN A 78 2.04 -9.59 -5.16
CA GLN A 78 1.65 -8.21 -4.93
C GLN A 78 2.38 -7.35 -5.98
N VAL A 79 1.63 -6.49 -6.67
CA VAL A 79 2.16 -5.59 -7.70
C VAL A 79 1.61 -4.19 -7.43
N HIS A 80 2.43 -3.33 -6.84
CA HIS A 80 2.01 -1.97 -6.43
C HIS A 80 0.78 -1.95 -5.50
N ASP A 81 -0.41 -1.67 -6.03
CA ASP A 81 -1.68 -1.61 -5.33
C ASP A 81 -2.57 -2.84 -5.58
N GLU A 82 -2.09 -3.81 -6.38
CA GLU A 82 -2.83 -5.03 -6.74
C GLU A 82 -2.32 -6.26 -5.97
N LEU A 83 -3.25 -7.16 -5.63
CA LEU A 83 -2.97 -8.48 -5.04
C LEU A 83 -3.54 -9.57 -5.93
N ILE A 84 -2.72 -10.57 -6.26
CA ILE A 84 -3.08 -11.69 -7.13
C ILE A 84 -3.20 -12.96 -6.31
N PHE A 85 -4.29 -13.70 -6.52
CA PHE A 85 -4.60 -14.92 -5.79
C PHE A 85 -4.81 -16.09 -6.74
N ASP A 86 -4.38 -17.27 -6.30
CA ASP A 86 -4.80 -18.56 -6.84
C ASP A 86 -5.95 -19.06 -5.97
N VAL A 87 -7.11 -19.27 -6.57
CA VAL A 87 -8.38 -19.47 -5.87
C VAL A 87 -9.04 -20.74 -6.35
N THR A 88 -9.44 -21.62 -5.43
CA THR A 88 -10.19 -22.82 -5.81
C THR A 88 -11.61 -22.44 -6.21
N GLN A 89 -12.19 -23.17 -7.16
CA GLN A 89 -13.48 -22.79 -7.77
C GLN A 89 -14.64 -22.71 -6.76
N ASP A 90 -14.59 -23.55 -5.73
CA ASP A 90 -15.53 -23.57 -4.61
C ASP A 90 -15.33 -22.44 -3.58
N GLU A 91 -14.20 -21.73 -3.63
CA GLU A 91 -13.83 -20.64 -2.71
C GLU A 91 -13.95 -19.24 -3.35
N ILE A 92 -14.37 -19.12 -4.62
CA ILE A 92 -14.39 -17.84 -5.35
C ILE A 92 -15.17 -16.74 -4.62
N GLU A 93 -16.44 -17.00 -4.27
CA GLU A 93 -17.31 -15.98 -3.67
C GLU A 93 -16.80 -15.56 -2.28
N ILE A 94 -16.38 -16.52 -1.45
CA ILE A 94 -15.87 -16.22 -0.10
C ILE A 94 -14.53 -15.49 -0.16
N MET A 95 -13.66 -15.83 -1.11
CA MET A 95 -12.38 -15.15 -1.31
C MET A 95 -12.61 -13.72 -1.80
N LYS A 96 -13.56 -13.50 -2.72
CA LYS A 96 -13.88 -12.17 -3.23
C LYS A 96 -14.30 -11.23 -2.10
N GLU A 97 -15.28 -11.64 -1.28
CA GLU A 97 -15.75 -10.85 -0.14
C GLU A 97 -14.63 -10.58 0.86
N LEU A 98 -13.86 -11.62 1.21
CA LEU A 98 -12.74 -11.53 2.15
C LEU A 98 -11.65 -10.58 1.67
N ILE A 99 -11.25 -10.67 0.39
CA ILE A 99 -10.22 -9.81 -0.21
C ILE A 99 -10.69 -8.36 -0.22
N GLN A 100 -11.89 -8.09 -0.72
CA GLN A 100 -12.43 -6.73 -0.79
C GLN A 100 -12.50 -6.12 0.61
N ASN A 101 -13.08 -6.83 1.57
CA ASN A 101 -13.14 -6.38 2.96
C ASN A 101 -11.75 -6.12 3.56
N GLY A 102 -10.79 -7.02 3.31
CA GLY A 102 -9.42 -6.91 3.81
C GLY A 102 -8.65 -5.74 3.23
N MET A 103 -8.91 -5.35 1.97
CA MET A 103 -8.30 -4.20 1.32
C MET A 103 -8.95 -2.88 1.73
N GLU A 104 -10.28 -2.81 1.74
CA GLU A 104 -11.03 -1.57 2.03
C GLU A 104 -10.92 -1.15 3.50
N HIS A 105 -10.78 -2.11 4.41
CA HIS A 105 -10.69 -1.85 5.85
C HIS A 105 -9.28 -2.03 6.41
N ALA A 106 -8.25 -1.98 5.55
CA ALA A 106 -6.85 -2.12 5.97
C ALA A 106 -6.38 -0.97 6.89
N MET A 107 -6.96 0.22 6.75
CA MET A 107 -6.62 1.39 7.56
C MET A 107 -7.82 2.36 7.62
N GLU A 108 -8.07 2.93 8.79
CA GLU A 108 -9.06 4.00 8.92
C GLU A 108 -8.48 5.31 8.35
N LEU A 109 -9.10 5.81 7.29
CA LEU A 109 -8.73 7.04 6.61
C LEU A 109 -9.90 8.03 6.64
N LYS A 110 -9.62 9.29 6.33
CA LYS A 110 -10.66 10.33 6.23
C LYS A 110 -11.60 10.15 5.03
N VAL A 111 -11.24 9.27 4.11
CA VAL A 111 -11.99 8.92 2.91
C VAL A 111 -12.03 7.39 2.80
N PRO A 112 -13.10 6.81 2.24
CA PRO A 112 -13.17 5.36 2.05
C PRO A 112 -12.12 4.88 1.04
N LEU A 113 -11.70 3.63 1.20
CA LEU A 113 -10.92 2.88 0.22
C LEU A 113 -11.88 1.97 -0.54
N GLU A 114 -11.68 1.84 -1.85
CA GLU A 114 -12.48 0.99 -2.72
C GLU A 114 -11.56 -0.05 -3.37
N ALA A 115 -11.98 -1.31 -3.40
CA ALA A 115 -11.24 -2.39 -4.03
C ALA A 115 -12.11 -3.13 -5.07
N GLU A 116 -11.62 -3.19 -6.31
CA GLU A 116 -12.24 -4.00 -7.36
C GLU A 116 -11.64 -5.41 -7.36
N CYS A 117 -12.49 -6.43 -7.56
CA CYS A 117 -12.06 -7.81 -7.66
C CYS A 117 -12.63 -8.46 -8.93
N LYS A 118 -11.72 -9.00 -9.74
CA LYS A 118 -12.01 -9.71 -10.98
C LYS A 118 -11.47 -11.14 -10.92
N VAL A 119 -12.15 -12.03 -11.63
CA VAL A 119 -11.85 -13.47 -11.63
C VAL A 119 -11.73 -13.93 -13.08
N GLY A 120 -10.73 -14.76 -13.36
CA GLY A 120 -10.47 -15.32 -14.69
C GLY A 120 -9.63 -16.59 -14.58
N SER A 121 -9.62 -17.40 -15.64
CA SER A 121 -8.83 -18.65 -15.67
C SER A 121 -7.34 -18.36 -15.91
N THR A 122 -7.03 -17.15 -16.36
CA THR A 122 -5.67 -16.64 -16.52
C THR A 122 -5.57 -15.24 -15.94
N TRP A 123 -4.35 -14.79 -15.61
CA TRP A 123 -4.14 -13.41 -15.16
C TRP A 123 -4.57 -12.38 -16.22
N TYR A 124 -4.50 -12.73 -17.51
CA TYR A 124 -4.99 -11.86 -18.58
C TYR A 124 -6.52 -11.66 -18.54
N GLU A 125 -7.28 -12.70 -18.19
CA GLU A 125 -8.74 -12.64 -18.04
C GLU A 125 -9.16 -11.97 -16.73
N ALA A 126 -8.34 -12.09 -15.68
CA ALA A 126 -8.60 -11.53 -14.35
C ALA A 126 -8.21 -10.04 -14.22
N LYS A 127 -8.23 -9.29 -15.34
CA LYS A 127 -7.69 -7.92 -15.45
C LYS A 127 -8.77 -6.85 -15.52
#